data_AF-A0A936HUW7-F1
#
_entry.id   AF-A0A936HUW7-F1
#
_cell.length_a   1.000
_cell.length_b   1.000
_cell.length_c   1.000
_cell.angle_alpha   90.00
_cell.angle_beta   90.00
_cell.angle_gamma   90.00
#
_symmetry.space_group_name_H-M   'P 1'
#
loop_
_entity.id
_entity.type
_entity.pdbx_description
1 polymer ?
#
loop_
_entity_poly.entity_id
_entity_poly.type
_entity_poly.pdbx_seq_one_letter_code
_entity_poly.pdbx_strand_id
1 'polypeptide(L)'
;MSSSSSFSERLRSAGIEPGDSEELRLNKSLLMLATGLVCLMMMVWVAVYNLLGLNFSSDLPLLFQLVLIGNVLLYIYTRHFDFFRITQFGLFLFLPFFAQWSAGNLIVSSGVILWGALAPIGAILCIGAKESLGWFIAWIALTAISGGVDYYLADPMMMQKPIVTTRTTLLFLTLNFIAVATISYALLRFAIEQRRRAQERLEQSRKQVQMAKNAADTFFATPLI
;
A
#
# COMPACT_ATOMS: atom_id res chain seq x y z
N MET A 1 -4.84 3.54 26.35
CA MET A 1 -4.25 2.99 25.10
C MET A 1 -5.02 1.76 24.54
N SER A 2 -6.31 1.56 24.86
CA SER A 2 -7.11 0.39 24.39
C SER A 2 -8.06 0.66 23.20
N SER A 3 -8.25 1.92 22.81
CA SER A 3 -9.16 2.32 21.72
C SER A 3 -8.54 2.11 20.33
N SER A 4 -7.24 2.37 20.19
CA SER A 4 -6.53 2.33 18.90
C SER A 4 -6.42 0.91 18.32
N SER A 5 -6.33 -0.12 19.17
CA SER A 5 -6.33 -1.52 18.73
C SER A 5 -7.68 -1.91 18.14
N SER A 6 -8.79 -1.52 18.77
CA SER A 6 -10.15 -1.82 18.29
C SER A 6 -10.44 -1.21 16.92
N PHE A 7 -10.09 0.06 16.69
CA PHE A 7 -10.35 0.70 15.41
C PHE A 7 -9.46 0.14 14.28
N SER A 8 -8.18 -0.07 14.54
CA SER A 8 -7.24 -0.66 13.59
C SER A 8 -7.62 -2.09 13.21
N GLU A 9 -8.03 -2.90 14.19
CA GLU A 9 -8.53 -4.26 13.94
C GLU A 9 -9.85 -4.27 13.15
N ARG A 10 -10.77 -3.34 13.45
CA ARG A 10 -12.02 -3.18 12.69
C ARG A 10 -11.78 -2.75 11.26
N LEU A 11 -10.86 -1.82 11.01
CA LEU A 11 -10.52 -1.40 9.66
C LEU A 11 -9.82 -2.51 8.86
N ARG A 12 -8.97 -3.30 9.52
CA ARG A 12 -8.29 -4.46 8.90
C ARG A 12 -9.25 -5.61 8.60
N SER A 13 -10.26 -5.82 9.43
CA SER A 13 -11.28 -6.86 9.25
C SER A 13 -12.47 -6.44 8.40
N ALA A 14 -12.58 -5.17 8.05
CA ALA A 14 -13.63 -4.69 7.15
C ALA A 14 -13.49 -5.34 5.77
N GLY A 15 -14.57 -5.98 5.30
CA GLY A 15 -14.57 -6.71 4.03
C GLY A 15 -14.11 -8.17 4.11
N ILE A 16 -13.65 -8.64 5.28
CA ILE A 16 -13.31 -10.06 5.49
C ILE A 16 -14.58 -10.87 5.76
N GLU A 17 -14.71 -11.99 5.07
CA GLU A 17 -15.85 -12.91 5.16
C GLU A 17 -15.44 -14.24 5.82
N PRO A 18 -16.34 -14.93 6.53
CA PRO A 18 -16.02 -16.18 7.22
C PRO A 18 -15.50 -17.30 6.31
N GLY A 19 -15.86 -17.27 5.03
CA GLY A 19 -15.43 -18.24 4.01
C GLY A 19 -14.12 -17.87 3.30
N ASP A 20 -13.54 -16.70 3.57
CA ASP A 20 -12.30 -16.28 2.91
C ASP A 20 -11.14 -17.21 3.29
N SER A 21 -10.34 -17.60 2.30
CA SER A 21 -9.06 -18.28 2.54
C SER A 21 -8.11 -17.40 3.34
N GLU A 22 -7.19 -17.99 4.10
CA GLU A 22 -6.21 -17.23 4.90
C GLU A 22 -5.38 -16.27 4.04
N GLU A 23 -5.04 -16.67 2.82
CA GLU A 23 -4.34 -15.83 1.85
C GLU A 23 -5.18 -14.63 1.41
N LEU A 24 -6.45 -14.83 1.08
CA LEU A 24 -7.35 -13.74 0.70
C LEU A 24 -7.55 -12.75 1.86
N ARG A 25 -7.69 -13.25 3.10
CA ARG A 25 -7.78 -12.42 4.31
C ARG A 25 -6.53 -11.58 4.52
N LEU A 26 -5.36 -12.16 4.29
CA LEU A 26 -4.09 -11.45 4.35
C LEU A 26 -4.04 -10.32 3.31
N ASN A 27 -4.41 -10.61 2.07
CA ASN A 27 -4.42 -9.65 0.98
C ASN A 27 -5.38 -8.47 1.26
N LYS A 28 -6.60 -8.78 1.72
CA LYS A 28 -7.58 -7.77 2.18
C LYS A 28 -6.99 -6.89 3.27
N SER A 29 -6.39 -7.50 4.30
CA SER A 29 -5.78 -6.78 5.43
C SER A 29 -4.61 -5.89 5.00
N LEU A 30 -3.75 -6.38 4.10
CA LEU A 30 -2.61 -5.63 3.58
C LEU A 30 -3.04 -4.39 2.82
N LEU A 31 -4.02 -4.52 1.92
CA LEU A 31 -4.47 -3.41 1.09
C LEU A 31 -5.24 -2.35 1.91
N MET A 32 -6.01 -2.79 2.91
CA MET A 32 -6.66 -1.90 3.88
C MET A 32 -5.62 -1.17 4.74
N LEU A 33 -4.57 -1.87 5.21
CA LEU A 33 -3.48 -1.28 5.97
C LEU A 33 -2.71 -0.25 5.13
N ALA A 34 -2.35 -0.59 3.90
CA ALA A 34 -1.66 0.30 2.97
C ALA A 34 -2.49 1.57 2.73
N THR A 35 -3.77 1.42 2.42
CA THR A 35 -4.67 2.55 2.18
C THR A 35 -4.82 3.44 3.42
N GLY A 36 -4.98 2.83 4.60
CA GLY A 36 -5.08 3.57 5.86
C GLY A 36 -3.81 4.36 6.18
N LEU A 37 -2.63 3.77 5.95
CA LEU A 37 -1.35 4.45 6.14
C LEU A 37 -1.15 5.61 5.15
N VAL A 38 -1.51 5.44 3.88
CA VAL A 38 -1.45 6.51 2.87
C VAL A 38 -2.38 7.67 3.25
N CYS A 39 -3.63 7.38 3.63
CA CYS A 39 -4.58 8.40 4.09
C CYS A 39 -4.07 9.14 5.35
N LEU A 40 -3.46 8.42 6.28
CA LEU A 40 -2.85 9.02 7.47
C LEU A 40 -1.71 9.98 7.07
N MET A 41 -0.84 9.58 6.16
CA MET A 41 0.26 10.42 5.71
C MET A 41 -0.21 11.66 4.95
N MET A 42 -1.31 11.58 4.19
CA MET A 42 -1.93 12.76 3.56
C MET A 42 -2.32 13.82 4.61
N MET A 43 -2.93 13.39 5.74
CA MET A 43 -3.25 14.29 6.85
C MET A 43 -1.99 14.87 7.51
N VAL A 44 -0.95 14.05 7.68
CA VAL A 44 0.35 14.52 8.20
C VAL A 44 0.95 15.59 7.28
N TRP A 45 0.88 15.42 5.96
CA TRP A 45 1.40 16.40 5.00
C TRP A 45 0.67 17.74 5.09
N VAL A 46 -0.66 17.73 5.17
CA VAL A 46 -1.45 18.94 5.39
C VAL A 46 -1.00 19.65 6.66
N ALA A 47 -0.77 18.93 7.77
CA ALA A 47 -0.26 19.50 9.00
C ALA A 47 1.15 20.09 8.84
N VAL A 48 2.07 19.39 8.15
CA VAL A 48 3.44 19.87 7.90
C VAL A 48 3.43 21.13 7.04
N TYR A 49 2.62 21.21 5.99
CA TYR A 49 2.50 22.42 5.17
C TYR A 49 2.01 23.62 5.98
N ASN A 50 0.98 23.41 6.81
CA ASN A 50 0.45 24.46 7.69
C ASN A 50 1.49 24.93 8.72
N LEU A 51 2.24 24.00 9.34
CA LEU A 51 3.30 24.34 10.30
C LEU A 51 4.45 25.14 9.68
N LEU A 52 4.76 24.90 8.40
CA LEU A 52 5.78 25.62 7.66
C LEU A 52 5.29 26.95 7.09
N GLY A 53 4.01 27.33 7.31
CA GLY A 53 3.40 28.54 6.75
C GLY A 53 3.28 28.51 5.23
N LEU A 54 3.33 27.32 4.63
CA LEU A 54 3.20 27.14 3.19
C LEU A 54 1.71 27.05 2.84
N ASN A 55 1.19 28.10 2.19
CA ASN A 55 -0.18 28.11 1.66
C ASN A 55 -0.27 27.24 0.40
N PHE A 56 -0.12 25.92 0.57
CA PHE A 56 -0.36 24.97 -0.51
C PHE A 56 -1.86 24.66 -0.55
N SER A 57 -2.48 24.75 -1.73
CA SER A 57 -3.89 24.34 -1.88
C SER A 57 -4.00 22.87 -1.46
N SER A 58 -4.78 22.63 -0.40
CA SER A 58 -5.04 21.29 0.13
C SER A 58 -6.11 20.55 -0.67
N ASP A 59 -6.69 21.19 -1.70
CA ASP A 59 -7.83 20.66 -2.45
C ASP A 59 -7.46 19.39 -3.21
N LEU A 60 -6.27 19.37 -3.83
CA LEU A 60 -5.81 18.23 -4.61
C LEU A 60 -5.48 17.00 -3.72
N PRO A 61 -4.68 17.13 -2.64
CA PRO A 61 -4.50 16.02 -1.68
C PRO A 61 -5.81 15.51 -1.08
N LEU A 62 -6.75 16.41 -0.74
CA LEU A 62 -8.06 16.02 -0.20
C LEU A 62 -8.89 15.24 -1.22
N LEU A 63 -8.91 15.66 -2.48
CA LEU A 63 -9.58 14.92 -3.55
C LEU A 63 -9.03 13.51 -3.68
N PHE A 64 -7.70 13.35 -3.66
CA PHE A 64 -7.07 12.03 -3.73
C PHE A 64 -7.39 11.16 -2.52
N GLN A 65 -7.42 11.75 -1.32
CA GLN A 65 -7.83 11.05 -0.12
C GLN A 65 -9.29 10.58 -0.22
N LEU A 66 -10.19 11.42 -0.73
CA LEU A 66 -11.61 11.06 -0.94
C LEU A 66 -11.77 9.96 -1.98
N VAL A 67 -10.98 9.97 -3.06
CA VAL A 67 -11.01 8.91 -4.08
C VAL A 67 -10.53 7.58 -3.49
N LEU A 68 -9.46 7.56 -2.71
CA LEU A 68 -8.96 6.35 -2.03
C LEU A 68 -9.99 5.79 -1.04
N ILE A 69 -10.58 6.66 -0.22
CA ILE A 69 -11.63 6.28 0.74
C ILE A 69 -12.88 5.80 -0.01
N GLY A 70 -13.27 6.49 -1.07
CA GLY A 70 -14.40 6.12 -1.92
C GLY A 70 -14.24 4.73 -2.51
N ASN A 71 -13.04 4.37 -2.98
CA ASN A 71 -12.75 3.02 -3.47
C ASN A 71 -12.86 1.96 -2.37
N VAL A 72 -12.40 2.27 -1.15
CA VAL A 72 -12.57 1.39 0.02
C VAL A 72 -14.05 1.22 0.40
N LEU A 73 -14.83 2.30 0.39
CA LEU A 73 -16.26 2.25 0.69
C LEU A 73 -17.02 1.45 -0.36
N LEU A 74 -16.69 1.64 -1.65
CA LEU A 74 -17.23 0.84 -2.74
C LEU A 74 -16.88 -0.64 -2.57
N TYR A 75 -15.67 -0.96 -2.13
CA TYR A 75 -15.28 -2.33 -1.79
C TYR A 75 -16.09 -2.90 -0.61
N ILE A 76 -16.26 -2.14 0.47
CA ILE A 76 -17.05 -2.58 1.63
C ILE A 76 -18.51 -2.82 1.25
N TYR A 77 -19.04 -2.06 0.29
CA TYR A 77 -20.39 -2.24 -0.24
C TYR A 77 -20.49 -3.44 -1.20
N THR A 78 -19.63 -3.50 -2.22
CA THR A 78 -19.71 -4.51 -3.30
C THR A 78 -19.13 -5.87 -2.90
N ARG A 79 -18.21 -5.92 -1.93
CA ARG A 79 -17.42 -7.11 -1.53
C ARG A 79 -16.56 -7.73 -2.64
N HIS A 80 -16.43 -7.07 -3.78
CA HIS A 80 -15.63 -7.54 -4.92
C HIS A 80 -14.14 -7.19 -4.74
N PHE A 81 -13.39 -8.06 -4.07
CA PHE A 81 -12.00 -7.80 -3.73
C PHE A 81 -11.08 -7.67 -4.95
N ASP A 82 -11.26 -8.47 -6.00
CA ASP A 82 -10.39 -8.39 -7.18
C ASP A 82 -10.50 -7.03 -7.89
N PHE A 83 -11.71 -6.48 -7.97
CA PHE A 83 -11.94 -5.14 -8.50
C PHE A 83 -11.28 -4.07 -7.63
N PHE A 84 -11.49 -4.15 -6.31
CA PHE A 84 -10.86 -3.25 -5.34
C PHE A 84 -9.32 -3.29 -5.44
N ARG A 85 -8.75 -4.49 -5.56
CA ARG A 85 -7.30 -4.68 -5.66
C ARG A 85 -6.72 -3.98 -6.88
N ILE A 86 -7.29 -4.22 -8.06
CA ILE A 86 -6.80 -3.63 -9.32
C ILE A 86 -6.95 -2.11 -9.30
N THR A 87 -8.12 -1.62 -8.90
CA THR A 87 -8.37 -0.18 -8.82
C THR A 87 -7.48 0.50 -7.80
N GLN A 88 -7.22 -0.11 -6.64
CA GLN A 88 -6.38 0.50 -5.61
C GLN A 88 -4.90 0.53 -5.97
N PHE A 89 -4.38 -0.51 -6.63
CA PHE A 89 -3.03 -0.45 -7.21
C PHE A 89 -2.96 0.60 -8.33
N GLY A 90 -4.00 0.72 -9.15
CA GLY A 90 -4.13 1.80 -10.13
C GLY A 90 -4.05 3.17 -9.46
N LEU A 91 -4.83 3.41 -8.40
CA LEU A 91 -4.82 4.67 -7.68
C LEU A 91 -3.47 4.97 -7.02
N PHE A 92 -2.84 3.97 -6.38
CA PHE A 92 -1.48 4.13 -5.85
C PHE A 92 -0.46 4.45 -6.93
N LEU A 93 -0.60 3.85 -8.12
CA LEU A 93 0.32 4.09 -9.21
C LEU A 93 0.12 5.47 -9.82
N PHE A 94 -1.10 5.80 -10.27
CA PHE A 94 -1.36 6.95 -11.13
C PHE A 94 -1.52 8.28 -10.38
N LEU A 95 -2.11 8.29 -9.18
CA LEU A 95 -2.35 9.55 -8.46
C LEU A 95 -1.06 10.35 -8.20
N PRO A 96 0.07 9.73 -7.78
CA PRO A 96 1.32 10.46 -7.61
C PRO A 96 1.85 11.10 -8.91
N PHE A 97 1.66 10.45 -10.07
CA PHE A 97 2.05 11.04 -11.36
C PHE A 97 1.15 12.20 -11.75
N PHE A 98 -0.17 12.09 -11.55
CA PHE A 98 -1.09 13.22 -11.73
C PHE A 98 -0.72 14.39 -10.82
N ALA A 99 -0.34 14.13 -9.57
CA ALA A 99 0.16 15.14 -8.65
C ALA A 99 1.42 15.83 -9.18
N GLN A 100 2.39 15.05 -9.67
CA GLN A 100 3.64 15.57 -10.23
C GLN A 100 3.39 16.45 -11.46
N TRP A 101 2.60 15.96 -12.41
CA TRP A 101 2.30 16.69 -13.64
C TRP A 101 1.51 17.98 -13.35
N SER A 102 0.60 17.95 -12.38
CA SER A 102 -0.10 19.16 -11.91
C SER A 102 0.83 20.16 -11.21
N ALA A 103 1.88 19.68 -10.54
CA ALA A 103 2.87 20.52 -9.88
C ALA A 103 3.94 21.07 -10.85
N GLY A 104 4.01 20.52 -12.07
CA GLY A 104 4.91 20.95 -13.14
C GLY A 104 6.07 19.98 -13.35
N ASN A 105 6.96 19.84 -12.36
CA ASN A 105 8.15 18.97 -12.48
C ASN A 105 8.47 18.23 -11.18
N LEU A 106 9.43 17.30 -11.27
CA LEU A 106 9.89 16.41 -10.21
C LEU A 106 10.51 17.17 -9.02
N ILE A 107 11.19 18.29 -9.29
CA ILE A 107 11.86 19.10 -8.27
C ILE A 107 10.83 19.87 -7.45
N VAL A 108 9.86 20.51 -8.10
CA VAL A 108 8.78 21.25 -7.43
C VAL A 108 7.90 20.30 -6.63
N SER A 109 7.58 19.14 -7.19
CA SER A 109 6.81 18.09 -6.50
C SER A 109 7.61 17.30 -5.46
N SER A 110 8.89 17.59 -5.27
CA SER A 110 9.77 16.95 -4.29
C SER A 110 9.78 15.42 -4.40
N GLY A 111 9.73 14.89 -5.63
CA GLY A 111 9.76 13.45 -5.89
C GLY A 111 8.50 12.70 -5.47
N VAL A 112 7.32 13.34 -5.49
CA VAL A 112 6.04 12.69 -5.10
C VAL A 112 5.76 11.37 -5.85
N ILE A 113 6.29 11.19 -7.06
CA ILE A 113 6.14 9.94 -7.83
C ILE A 113 6.69 8.69 -7.14
N LEU A 114 7.55 8.85 -6.11
CA LEU A 114 8.02 7.75 -5.27
C LEU A 114 6.87 6.98 -4.62
N TRP A 115 5.76 7.65 -4.31
CA TRP A 115 4.56 7.02 -3.78
C TRP A 115 3.95 6.00 -4.74
N GLY A 116 4.19 6.16 -6.05
CA GLY A 116 3.79 5.22 -7.09
C GLY A 116 4.36 3.81 -6.88
N ALA A 117 5.51 3.69 -6.20
CA ALA A 117 6.15 2.41 -5.92
C ALA A 117 5.34 1.53 -4.94
N LEU A 118 4.39 2.11 -4.20
CA LEU A 118 3.49 1.35 -3.33
C LEU A 118 2.58 0.41 -4.13
N ALA A 119 2.29 0.70 -5.40
CA ALA A 119 1.52 -0.19 -6.27
C ALA A 119 2.24 -1.52 -6.54
N PRO A 120 3.47 -1.56 -7.09
CA PRO A 120 4.18 -2.82 -7.27
C PRO A 120 4.53 -3.52 -5.96
N ILE A 121 4.82 -2.77 -4.87
CA ILE A 121 5.06 -3.36 -3.54
C ILE A 121 3.79 -4.02 -2.99
N GLY A 122 2.63 -3.37 -3.13
CA GLY A 122 1.35 -3.95 -2.77
C GLY A 122 1.04 -5.19 -3.61
N ALA A 123 1.30 -5.12 -4.92
CA ALA A 123 1.09 -6.22 -5.85
C ALA A 123 1.94 -7.44 -5.51
N ILE A 124 3.25 -7.29 -5.28
CA ILE A 124 4.12 -8.44 -4.96
C ILE A 124 3.71 -9.12 -3.65
N LEU A 125 3.24 -8.34 -2.67
CA LEU A 125 2.78 -8.88 -1.38
C LEU A 125 1.43 -9.60 -1.48
N CYS A 126 0.55 -9.16 -2.39
CA CYS A 126 -0.82 -9.70 -2.49
C CYS A 126 -0.99 -10.79 -3.57
N ILE A 127 -0.46 -10.58 -4.77
CA ILE A 127 -0.66 -11.48 -5.94
C ILE A 127 0.62 -12.19 -6.37
N GLY A 128 1.73 -11.94 -5.68
CA GLY A 128 3.00 -12.61 -5.90
C GLY A 128 3.88 -11.96 -6.96
N ALA A 129 5.11 -12.46 -7.06
CA ALA A 129 6.19 -11.83 -7.82
C ALA A 129 5.90 -11.75 -9.33
N LYS A 130 5.40 -12.83 -9.94
CA LYS A 130 5.16 -12.89 -11.39
C LYS A 130 4.12 -11.86 -11.84
N GLU A 131 3.00 -11.78 -11.14
CA GLU A 131 1.91 -10.86 -11.49
C GLU A 131 2.23 -9.40 -11.13
N SER A 132 3.07 -9.17 -10.11
CA SER A 132 3.53 -7.82 -9.75
C SER A 132 4.42 -7.16 -10.79
N LEU A 133 5.04 -7.95 -11.69
CA LEU A 133 6.00 -7.44 -12.66
C LEU A 133 5.38 -6.39 -13.60
N GLY A 134 4.12 -6.58 -14.00
CA GLY A 134 3.41 -5.59 -14.82
C GLY A 134 3.29 -4.22 -14.14
N TRP A 135 2.95 -4.21 -12.85
CA TRP A 135 2.88 -2.99 -12.04
C TRP A 135 4.25 -2.33 -11.85
N PHE A 136 5.30 -3.14 -11.70
CA PHE A 136 6.66 -2.64 -11.55
C PHE A 136 7.18 -2.01 -12.84
N ILE A 137 6.98 -2.68 -13.99
CA ILE A 137 7.30 -2.14 -15.31
C ILE A 137 6.52 -0.84 -15.57
N ALA A 138 5.22 -0.81 -15.25
CA ALA A 138 4.42 0.39 -15.41
C ALA A 138 4.94 1.56 -14.58
N TRP A 139 5.34 1.32 -13.32
CA TRP A 139 5.94 2.34 -12.47
C TRP A 139 7.28 2.86 -13.00
N ILE A 140 8.16 1.96 -13.47
CA ILE A 140 9.43 2.34 -14.11
C ILE A 140 9.16 3.18 -15.35
N ALA A 141 8.24 2.74 -16.22
CA ALA A 141 7.92 3.42 -17.46
C ALA A 141 7.40 4.84 -17.19
N LEU A 142 6.44 5.00 -16.28
CA LEU A 142 5.90 6.31 -15.90
C LEU A 142 6.97 7.22 -15.28
N THR A 143 7.85 6.65 -14.45
CA THR A 143 8.98 7.38 -13.84
C THR A 143 9.98 7.83 -14.90
N ALA A 144 10.34 6.96 -15.84
CA ALA A 144 11.28 7.26 -16.92
C ALA A 144 10.71 8.30 -17.89
N ILE A 145 9.42 8.20 -18.24
CA ILE A 145 8.72 9.18 -19.07
C ILE A 145 8.70 10.53 -18.35
N SER A 146 8.27 10.57 -17.08
CA SER A 146 8.18 11.82 -16.32
C SER A 146 9.54 12.48 -16.13
N GLY A 147 10.57 11.71 -15.78
CA GLY A 147 11.93 12.22 -15.63
C GLY A 147 12.57 12.63 -16.97
N GLY A 148 12.29 11.90 -18.05
CA GLY A 148 12.74 12.24 -19.39
C GLY A 148 12.11 13.53 -19.90
N VAL A 149 10.79 13.68 -19.75
CA VAL A 149 10.07 14.92 -20.09
C VAL A 149 10.64 16.10 -19.31
N ASP A 150 10.82 15.95 -18.00
CA ASP A 150 11.42 17.00 -17.17
C ASP A 150 12.85 17.34 -17.60
N TYR A 151 13.66 16.35 -17.99
CA TYR A 151 15.02 16.56 -18.48
C TYR A 151 15.06 17.33 -19.80
N TYR A 152 14.22 16.97 -20.77
CA TYR A 152 14.16 17.66 -22.06
C TYR A 152 13.55 19.05 -21.96
N LEU A 153 12.62 19.25 -21.03
CA LEU A 153 12.00 20.56 -20.77
C LEU A 153 12.83 21.44 -19.81
N ALA A 154 13.96 20.96 -19.30
CA ALA A 154 14.84 21.70 -18.38
C ALA A 154 15.65 22.85 -19.04
N ASP A 155 15.29 23.26 -20.26
CA ASP A 155 15.94 24.33 -21.00
C ASP A 155 15.96 25.64 -20.17
N PRO A 156 17.13 26.29 -19.93
CA PRO A 156 17.23 27.46 -19.05
C PRO A 156 16.32 28.64 -19.43
N MET A 157 15.91 28.74 -20.70
CA MET A 157 14.98 29.77 -21.18
C MET A 157 13.51 29.52 -20.77
N MET A 158 13.15 28.29 -20.41
CA MET A 158 11.79 27.87 -20.00
C MET A 158 11.63 27.77 -18.49
N MET A 159 12.71 27.87 -17.70
CA MET A 159 12.63 27.80 -16.25
C MET A 159 11.94 29.04 -15.67
N GLN A 160 10.67 28.89 -15.30
CA GLN A 160 10.05 29.79 -14.32
C GLN A 160 10.87 29.75 -13.02
N LYS A 161 11.14 30.93 -12.46
CA LYS A 161 11.84 31.12 -11.19
C LYS A 161 11.27 30.14 -10.14
N PRO A 162 12.10 29.37 -9.41
CA PRO A 162 11.59 28.38 -8.47
C PRO A 162 10.64 29.03 -7.46
N ILE A 163 9.36 28.67 -7.54
CA ILE A 163 8.33 29.13 -6.58
C ILE A 163 8.65 28.57 -5.18
N VAL A 164 9.36 27.43 -5.12
CA VAL A 164 9.75 26.72 -3.91
C VAL A 164 11.26 26.80 -3.70
N THR A 165 11.69 27.12 -2.48
CA THR A 165 13.12 27.17 -2.12
C THR A 165 13.73 25.77 -2.11
N THR A 166 14.99 25.63 -2.55
CA THR A 166 15.74 24.35 -2.55
C THR A 166 15.70 23.62 -1.20
N ARG A 167 15.76 24.36 -0.08
CA ARG A 167 15.67 23.80 1.28
C ARG A 167 14.34 23.07 1.51
N THR A 168 13.23 23.66 1.07
CA THR A 168 11.89 23.08 1.18
C THR A 168 11.78 21.83 0.32
N THR A 169 12.25 21.87 -0.93
CA THR A 169 12.29 20.68 -1.80
C THR A 169 13.07 19.52 -1.18
N LEU A 170 14.27 19.78 -0.65
CA LEU A 170 15.09 18.74 -0.01
C LEU A 170 14.43 18.16 1.25
N LEU A 171 13.78 19.00 2.05
CA LEU A 171 13.01 18.55 3.22
C LEU A 171 11.89 17.60 2.80
N PHE A 172 11.03 18.02 1.86
CA PHE A 172 9.90 17.20 1.40
C PHE A 172 10.35 15.94 0.67
N LEU A 173 11.44 16.01 -0.11
CA LEU A 173 12.05 14.83 -0.73
C LEU A 173 12.48 13.82 0.34
N THR A 174 13.19 14.28 1.38
CA THR A 174 13.60 13.43 2.50
C THR A 174 12.40 12.80 3.20
N LEU A 175 11.35 13.58 3.46
CA LEU A 175 10.13 13.09 4.08
C LEU A 175 9.40 12.07 3.19
N ASN A 176 9.33 12.29 1.87
CA ASN A 176 8.74 11.34 0.92
C ASN A 176 9.46 9.98 0.97
N PHE A 177 10.79 9.98 0.94
CA PHE A 177 11.59 8.76 1.07
C PHE A 177 11.32 8.02 2.38
N ILE A 178 11.34 8.75 3.51
CA ILE A 178 11.08 8.17 4.83
C ILE A 178 9.67 7.57 4.87
N ALA A 179 8.66 8.27 4.36
CA ALA A 179 7.28 7.82 4.37
C ALA A 179 7.08 6.54 3.54
N VAL A 180 7.53 6.54 2.27
CA VAL A 180 7.41 5.36 1.39
C VAL A 180 8.18 4.17 1.94
N ALA A 181 9.40 4.37 2.45
CA ALA A 181 10.19 3.31 3.07
C ALA A 181 9.50 2.75 4.32
N THR A 182 8.94 3.62 5.17
CA THR A 182 8.23 3.22 6.40
C THR A 182 6.97 2.40 6.08
N ILE A 183 6.16 2.84 5.12
CA ILE A 183 4.97 2.10 4.69
C ILE A 183 5.39 0.75 4.11
N SER A 184 6.37 0.73 3.22
CA SER A 184 6.87 -0.50 2.58
C SER A 184 7.38 -1.51 3.62
N TYR A 185 8.18 -1.04 4.58
CA TYR A 185 8.67 -1.86 5.68
C TYR A 185 7.53 -2.38 6.56
N ALA A 186 6.57 -1.53 6.91
CA ALA A 186 5.41 -1.92 7.71
C ALA A 186 4.56 -3.00 7.01
N LEU A 187 4.32 -2.85 5.70
CA LEU A 187 3.59 -3.82 4.89
C LEU A 187 4.35 -5.15 4.80
N LEU A 188 5.66 -5.11 4.51
CA LEU A 188 6.49 -6.30 4.43
C LEU A 188 6.53 -7.03 5.77
N ARG A 189 6.79 -6.31 6.87
CA ARG A 189 6.81 -6.87 8.22
C ARG A 189 5.48 -7.51 8.59
N PHE A 190 4.37 -6.85 8.26
CA PHE A 190 3.03 -7.39 8.48
C PHE A 190 2.79 -8.66 7.64
N ALA A 191 3.12 -8.64 6.35
CA ALA A 191 2.97 -9.79 5.46
C ALA A 191 3.76 -11.00 5.94
N ILE A 192 5.03 -10.82 6.30
CA ILE A 192 5.91 -11.90 6.78
C ILE A 192 5.35 -12.52 8.07
N GLU A 193 4.97 -11.67 9.04
CA GLU A 193 4.47 -12.16 10.32
C GLU A 193 3.13 -12.90 10.19
N GLN A 194 2.24 -12.43 9.32
CA GLN A 194 0.97 -13.13 9.06
C GLN A 194 1.18 -14.45 8.32
N ARG A 195 2.07 -14.50 7.32
CA ARG A 195 2.41 -15.74 6.61
C ARG A 195 3.02 -16.78 7.55
N ARG A 196 3.92 -16.37 8.45
CA ARG A 196 4.49 -17.26 9.49
C ARG A 196 3.40 -17.86 10.37
N ARG A 197 2.46 -17.04 10.85
CA ARG A 197 1.33 -17.51 11.68
C ARG A 197 0.42 -18.49 10.94
N ALA A 198 0.15 -18.24 9.66
CA ALA A 198 -0.63 -19.14 8.82
C ALA A 198 0.08 -20.49 8.64
N GLN A 199 1.39 -20.47 8.35
CA GLN A 199 2.21 -21.68 8.24
C GLN A 199 2.21 -22.50 9.53
N GLU A 200 2.39 -21.86 10.69
CA GLU A 200 2.36 -22.54 12.00
C GLU A 200 1.01 -23.23 12.27
N ARG A 201 -0.12 -22.59 11.91
CA ARG A 201 -1.46 -23.19 12.06
C ARG A 201 -1.67 -24.39 11.15
N LEU A 202 -1.17 -24.32 9.92
CA LEU A 202 -1.23 -25.43 8.97
C LEU A 202 -0.40 -26.63 9.46
N GLU A 203 0.79 -26.38 9.99
CA GLU A 203 1.63 -27.44 10.58
C GLU A 203 0.99 -28.09 11.80
N GLN A 204 0.38 -27.30 12.70
CA GLN A 204 -0.33 -27.83 13.86
C GLN A 204 -1.52 -28.70 13.46
N SER A 205 -2.33 -28.23 12.49
CA SER A 205 -3.47 -28.99 11.98
C SER A 205 -3.03 -30.30 11.32
N ARG A 206 -1.94 -30.27 10.54
CA ARG A 206 -1.35 -31.50 9.96
C ARG A 206 -0.89 -32.48 11.03
N LYS A 207 -0.24 -32.01 12.10
CA LYS A 207 0.18 -32.86 13.22
C LYS A 207 -1.01 -33.51 13.92
N GLN A 208 -2.10 -32.76 14.16
CA GLN A 208 -3.32 -33.31 14.78
C GLN A 208 -3.98 -34.39 13.92
N VAL A 209 -4.11 -34.15 12.61
CA VAL A 209 -4.65 -35.15 11.66
C VAL A 209 -3.77 -36.39 11.62
N GLN A 210 -2.44 -36.24 11.63
CA GLN A 210 -1.53 -37.38 11.64
C GLN A 210 -1.61 -38.18 12.95
N MET A 211 -1.69 -37.51 14.10
CA MET A 211 -1.87 -38.16 15.39
C MET A 211 -3.18 -38.94 15.45
N ALA A 212 -4.27 -38.38 14.95
CA ALA A 212 -5.57 -39.05 14.88
C ALA A 212 -5.53 -40.30 13.98
N LYS A 213 -4.86 -40.22 12.82
CA LYS A 213 -4.64 -41.38 11.95
C LYS A 213 -3.83 -42.48 12.63
N ASN A 214 -2.68 -42.13 13.22
CA ASN A 214 -1.84 -43.11 13.91
C ASN A 214 -2.57 -43.79 15.06
N ALA A 215 -3.39 -43.05 15.83
CA ALA A 215 -4.20 -43.60 16.90
C ALA A 215 -5.27 -44.58 16.38
N ALA A 216 -5.94 -44.24 15.27
CA ALA A 216 -6.90 -45.11 14.61
C ALA A 216 -6.23 -46.39 14.09
N ASP A 217 -5.10 -46.28 13.39
CA ASP A 217 -4.36 -47.44 12.87
C ASP A 217 -3.90 -48.38 13.99
N THR A 218 -3.46 -47.81 15.12
CA THR A 218 -3.10 -48.58 16.32
C THR A 218 -4.32 -49.30 16.91
N PHE A 219 -5.47 -48.63 16.98
CA PHE A 219 -6.71 -49.23 17.46
C PHE A 219 -7.16 -50.41 16.59
N PHE A 220 -7.13 -50.26 15.26
CA PHE A 220 -7.50 -51.34 14.32
C PHE A 220 -6.48 -52.49 14.24
N ALA A 221 -5.21 -52.24 14.58
CA ALA A 221 -4.16 -53.27 14.58
C ALA A 221 -4.12 -54.12 15.87
N THR A 222 -4.94 -53.81 16.88
CA THR A 222 -5.01 -54.59 18.13
C THR A 222 -5.94 -55.79 17.90
N PRO A 223 -5.47 -57.06 17.94
CA PRO A 223 -6.34 -58.20 17.70
C PRO A 223 -7.35 -58.33 18.83
N LEU A 224 -8.64 -58.43 18.47
CA LEU A 224 -9.72 -58.82 19.39
C LEU A 224 -9.44 -60.25 19.86
N ILE A 225 -8.94 -60.37 21.09
CA ILE A 225 -8.82 -61.63 21.84
C ILE A 225 -10.22 -62.08 22.28
#